data_AF-A0A2E8HT48-F1
#
_entry.id   AF-A0A2E8HT48-F1
#
_cell.length_a   1.000
_cell.length_b   1.000
_cell.length_c   1.000
_cell.angle_alpha   90.00
_cell.angle_beta   90.00
_cell.angle_gamma   90.00
#
_symmetry.space_group_name_H-M   'P 1'
#
loop_
_entity.id
_entity.type
_entity.pdbx_description
1 polymer ?
#
loop_
_entity_poly.entity_id
_entity_poly.type
_entity_poly.pdbx_seq_one_letter_code
_entity_poly.pdbx_strand_id
1 'polypeptide(L)'
;MRYVTHYQDNGPYFSPTTDKWEIHCLRDLLFHVRRCMEDHDDYIAVYDDDRCSGIWSRESDIQSDGEGGMEPAGEWYEMHRPNSVSPGLWNIMEKRCRAM
;
A
#
# COMPACT_ATOMS: atom_id res chain seq x y z
N MET A 1 12.91 3.84 -15.29
CA MET A 1 13.57 3.27 -14.09
C MET A 1 12.50 2.89 -13.10
N ARG A 2 12.41 1.61 -12.75
CA ARG A 2 11.33 1.10 -11.91
C ARG A 2 11.73 1.07 -10.45
N TYR A 3 10.80 1.44 -9.59
CA TYR A 3 10.98 1.35 -8.15
C TYR A 3 9.64 1.07 -7.47
N VAL A 4 9.72 0.48 -6.28
CA VAL A 4 8.59 0.35 -5.37
C VAL A 4 8.78 1.37 -4.25
N THR A 5 7.68 1.98 -3.84
CA THR A 5 7.61 2.70 -2.57
C THR A 5 6.54 2.09 -1.68
N HIS A 6 6.72 2.22 -0.38
CA HIS A 6 5.68 1.88 0.59
C HIS A 6 5.36 3.08 1.48
N TYR A 7 4.19 3.04 2.10
CA TYR A 7 3.75 3.99 3.11
C TYR A 7 3.06 3.23 4.23
N GLN A 8 3.46 3.52 5.47
CA GLN A 8 2.85 3.00 6.68
C GLN A 8 2.54 4.16 7.64
N ASP A 9 1.27 4.28 8.01
CA ASP A 9 0.80 5.20 9.03
C ASP A 9 0.99 4.56 10.42
N ASN A 10 1.93 5.11 11.19
CA ASN A 10 2.24 4.65 12.54
C ASN A 10 1.31 5.29 13.61
N GLY A 11 0.27 6.01 13.17
CA GLY A 11 -0.67 6.70 14.04
C GLY A 11 -0.26 8.14 14.38
N PRO A 12 -1.05 8.84 15.21
CA PRO A 12 -0.98 10.30 15.34
C PRO A 12 0.28 10.84 16.05
N TYR A 13 1.05 9.97 16.71
CA TYR A 13 2.20 10.36 17.51
C TYR A 13 3.55 10.03 16.85
N PHE A 14 3.52 9.29 15.74
CA PHE A 14 4.72 8.85 15.03
C PHE A 14 4.65 9.32 13.58
N SER A 15 5.79 9.72 13.03
CA SER A 15 5.86 10.01 11.59
C SER A 15 5.56 8.73 10.80
N PRO A 16 4.91 8.85 9.63
CA PRO A 16 4.73 7.71 8.75
C PRO A 16 6.09 7.17 8.28
N THR A 17 6.17 5.86 8.09
CA THR A 17 7.35 5.20 7.50
C THR A 17 7.18 5.13 5.99
N THR A 18 8.24 5.49 5.26
CA THR A 18 8.27 5.42 3.79
C THR A 18 9.67 5.04 3.34
N ASP A 19 9.80 3.99 2.54
CA ASP A 19 11.06 3.66 1.83
C ASP A 19 10.82 3.45 0.34
N LYS A 20 11.92 3.60 -0.42
CA LYS A 20 12.00 3.41 -1.86
C LYS A 20 13.06 2.36 -2.20
N TRP A 21 12.70 1.41 -3.05
CA TRP A 21 13.62 0.40 -3.56
C TRP A 21 13.63 0.37 -5.07
N GLU A 22 14.82 0.41 -5.65
CA GLU A 22 15.02 0.28 -7.09
C GLU A 22 14.85 -1.18 -7.52
N ILE A 23 14.23 -1.38 -8.68
CA ILE A 23 13.87 -2.70 -9.17
C ILE A 23 14.52 -2.91 -10.53
N HIS A 24 15.37 -3.93 -10.63
CA HIS A 24 16.04 -4.30 -11.86
C HIS A 24 15.39 -5.50 -12.54
N CYS A 25 14.69 -6.34 -11.78
CA CYS A 25 13.99 -7.50 -12.32
C CYS A 25 12.65 -7.78 -11.62
N LEU A 26 11.84 -8.66 -12.22
CA LEU A 26 10.55 -9.07 -11.66
C LEU A 26 10.69 -9.73 -10.28
N ARG A 27 11.80 -10.43 -10.04
CA ARG A 27 12.05 -11.07 -8.74
C ARG A 27 12.16 -10.04 -7.63
N ASP A 28 12.84 -8.92 -7.86
CA ASP A 28 13.00 -7.85 -6.87
C ASP A 28 11.64 -7.21 -6.57
N LEU A 29 10.83 -6.97 -7.61
CA LEU A 29 9.47 -6.47 -7.46
C LEU A 29 8.64 -7.37 -6.54
N LEU A 30 8.60 -8.67 -6.83
CA LEU A 30 7.82 -9.62 -6.04
C LEU A 30 8.34 -9.72 -4.61
N PHE A 31 9.67 -9.66 -4.41
CA PHE A 31 10.28 -9.71 -3.09
C PHE A 31 9.88 -8.50 -2.24
N HIS A 32 10.03 -7.28 -2.78
CA HIS A 32 9.70 -6.05 -2.05
C HIS A 32 8.20 -5.95 -1.76
N VAL A 33 7.35 -6.23 -2.76
CA VAL A 33 5.89 -6.20 -2.57
C VAL A 33 5.46 -7.20 -1.50
N ARG A 34 5.98 -8.43 -1.55
CA ARG A 34 5.66 -9.45 -0.55
C ARG A 34 6.10 -9.04 0.85
N ARG A 35 7.31 -8.49 0.98
CA ARG A 35 7.82 -8.01 2.27
C ARG A 35 6.92 -6.91 2.85
N CYS A 36 6.56 -5.91 2.04
CA CYS A 36 5.64 -4.86 2.47
C CYS A 36 4.27 -5.41 2.90
N MET A 37 3.76 -6.44 2.21
CA MET A 37 2.53 -7.11 2.61
C MET A 37 2.66 -7.85 3.95
N GLU A 38 3.81 -8.50 4.19
CA GLU A 38 4.13 -9.18 5.45
C GLU A 38 4.36 -8.19 6.61
N ASP A 39 4.86 -6.99 6.31
CA ASP A 39 5.08 -5.89 7.28
C ASP A 39 3.80 -5.05 7.53
N HIS A 40 2.69 -5.39 6.85
CA HIS A 40 1.38 -4.73 6.97
C HIS A 40 1.38 -3.23 6.59
N ASP A 41 2.13 -2.88 5.54
CA ASP A 41 2.16 -1.51 5.00
C ASP A 41 0.78 -1.08 4.45
N ASP A 42 0.39 0.17 4.68
CA ASP A 42 -0.93 0.67 4.23
C ASP A 42 -1.02 0.79 2.71
N TYR A 43 0.04 1.29 2.08
CA TYR A 43 0.10 1.41 0.63
C TYR A 43 1.43 0.94 0.07
N ILE A 44 1.37 0.22 -1.04
CA ILE A 44 2.53 -0.26 -1.78
C ILE A 44 2.37 0.17 -3.23
N ALA A 45 3.24 1.06 -3.71
CA ALA A 45 3.13 1.65 -5.05
C ALA A 45 4.29 1.23 -5.94
N VAL A 46 3.99 0.99 -7.22
CA VAL A 46 5.00 0.73 -8.25
C VAL A 46 5.08 1.92 -9.19
N TYR A 47 6.29 2.40 -9.40
CA TYR A 47 6.56 3.49 -10.34
C TYR A 47 7.43 2.99 -11.49
N ASP A 48 7.15 3.51 -12.68
CA ASP A 48 8.06 3.48 -13.83
C ASP A 48 8.44 4.93 -14.13
N ASP A 49 9.68 5.29 -13.79
CA ASP A 49 10.15 6.67 -13.73
C ASP A 49 9.24 7.53 -12.82
N ASP A 50 8.59 8.56 -13.37
CA ASP A 50 7.68 9.43 -12.64
C ASP A 50 6.22 8.98 -12.70
N ARG A 51 5.93 7.84 -13.33
CA ARG A 51 4.56 7.37 -13.52
C ARG A 51 4.22 6.25 -12.55
N CYS A 52 3.21 6.47 -11.70
CA CYS A 52 2.63 5.41 -10.89
C CYS A 52 1.87 4.42 -11.79
N SER A 53 2.30 3.16 -11.77
CA SER A 53 1.70 2.07 -12.56
C SER A 53 0.55 1.39 -11.82
N GLY A 54 0.60 1.39 -10.48
CA GLY A 54 -0.42 0.80 -9.63
C GLY A 54 -0.06 0.93 -8.16
N ILE A 55 -1.07 0.83 -7.31
CA ILE A 55 -0.97 0.91 -5.85
C ILE A 55 -1.78 -0.23 -5.27
N TRP A 56 -1.20 -1.01 -4.34
CA TRP A 56 -1.94 -1.89 -3.46
C TRP A 56 -2.32 -1.13 -2.20
N SER A 57 -3.61 -1.13 -1.86
CA SER A 57 -4.17 -0.58 -0.61
C SER A 57 -4.45 -1.72 0.35
N ARG A 58 -4.01 -1.60 1.60
CA ARG A 58 -4.39 -2.51 2.66
C ARG A 58 -5.83 -2.21 3.06
N GLU A 59 -6.67 -3.22 2.96
CA GLU A 59 -8.05 -3.20 3.43
C GLU A 59 -8.20 -4.21 4.55
N SER A 60 -9.04 -3.87 5.52
CA SER A 60 -9.43 -4.75 6.61
C SER A 60 -10.91 -4.59 6.87
N ASP A 61 -11.54 -5.68 7.26
CA ASP A 61 -12.95 -5.67 7.64
C ASP A 61 -13.11 -6.24 9.04
N ILE A 62 -14.22 -5.89 9.68
CA ILE A 62 -14.53 -6.25 11.05
C ILE A 62 -15.79 -7.09 11.01
N GLN A 63 -15.68 -8.35 11.42
CA GLN A 63 -16.82 -9.26 11.54
C GLN A 63 -17.29 -9.34 12.99
N SER A 64 -18.59 -9.61 13.18
CA SER A 64 -19.11 -9.89 14.51
C SER A 64 -18.61 -11.25 15.00
N ASP A 65 -18.15 -11.30 16.24
CA ASP A 65 -17.73 -12.54 16.92
C ASP A 65 -18.90 -13.43 17.37
N GLY A 66 -20.15 -12.97 17.19
CA GLY A 66 -21.35 -13.67 17.63
C GLY A 66 -21.65 -13.57 19.14
N GLU A 67 -20.79 -12.93 19.93
CA GLU A 67 -20.95 -12.65 21.37
C GLU A 67 -21.19 -11.16 21.66
N GLY A 68 -21.29 -10.34 20.61
CA GLY A 68 -21.52 -8.90 20.69
C GLY A 68 -20.23 -8.07 20.62
N GLY A 69 -19.08 -8.72 20.42
CA GLY A 69 -17.83 -8.10 20.03
C GLY A 69 -17.60 -8.11 18.53
N MET A 70 -16.44 -7.57 18.16
CA MET A 70 -16.03 -7.26 16.80
C MET A 70 -14.62 -7.81 16.65
N GLU A 71 -14.43 -8.75 15.73
CA GLU A 71 -13.14 -9.38 15.40
C GLU A 71 -12.68 -8.99 14.00
N PRO A 72 -11.36 -8.92 13.74
CA PRO A 72 -10.85 -8.74 12.39
C PRO A 72 -11.28 -9.92 11.50
N ALA A 73 -11.99 -9.65 10.40
CA ALA A 73 -12.42 -10.65 9.43
C ALA A 73 -11.27 -11.13 8.50
N GLY A 74 -10.12 -10.48 8.61
CA GLY A 74 -8.95 -10.70 7.78
C GLY A 74 -8.45 -9.39 7.18
N GLU A 75 -7.21 -9.42 6.72
CA GLU A 75 -6.59 -8.33 5.99
C GLU A 75 -6.29 -8.81 4.57
N TRP A 76 -6.50 -7.92 3.59
CA TRP A 76 -6.15 -8.19 2.21
C TRP A 76 -5.68 -6.91 1.53
N TYR A 77 -5.13 -7.06 0.33
CA TYR A 77 -4.67 -5.94 -0.48
C TYR A 77 -5.49 -5.82 -1.74
N GLU A 78 -6.03 -4.63 -2.01
CA GLU A 78 -6.70 -4.33 -3.27
C GLU A 78 -5.76 -3.57 -4.22
N MET A 79 -5.65 -4.06 -5.45
CA MET A 79 -4.80 -3.42 -6.46
C MET A 79 -5.59 -2.37 -7.24
N HIS A 80 -5.20 -1.10 -7.09
CA HIS A 80 -5.72 0.02 -7.86
C HIS A 80 -4.75 0.39 -8.99
N ARG A 81 -5.31 0.67 -10.17
CA ARG A 81 -4.59 1.18 -11.33
C ARG A 81 -4.97 2.65 -11.56
N PRO A 82 -4.16 3.42 -12.31
CA PRO A 82 -4.58 4.74 -12.75
C PRO A 82 -5.96 4.66 -13.42
N ASN A 83 -6.93 5.45 -12.94
CA ASN A 83 -8.34 5.49 -13.35
C ASN A 83 -9.23 4.33 -12.88
N SER A 84 -8.78 3.41 -12.02
CA SER A 84 -9.65 2.36 -11.48
C SER A 84 -10.54 2.82 -10.32
N VAL A 85 -10.15 3.91 -9.65
CA VAL A 85 -10.89 4.52 -8.54
C VAL A 85 -11.15 5.99 -8.82
N SER A 86 -11.93 6.64 -7.95
CA SER A 86 -12.16 8.08 -8.05
C SER A 86 -10.83 8.85 -8.08
N PRO A 87 -10.71 9.92 -8.89
CA PRO A 87 -9.48 10.71 -8.97
C PRO A 87 -9.03 11.26 -7.61
N GLY A 88 -9.99 11.60 -6.74
CA GLY A 88 -9.69 12.08 -5.38
C GLY A 88 -8.99 11.02 -4.53
N LEU A 89 -9.52 9.80 -4.51
CA LEU A 89 -8.91 8.68 -3.78
C LEU A 89 -7.54 8.33 -4.35
N TRP A 90 -7.43 8.24 -5.69
CA TRP A 90 -6.14 7.99 -6.36
C TRP A 90 -5.07 9.00 -5.94
N ASN A 91 -5.39 10.29 -5.98
CA ASN A 91 -4.45 11.35 -5.64
C ASN A 91 -4.01 11.30 -4.17
N ILE A 92 -4.88 10.87 -3.24
CA ILE A 92 -4.52 10.70 -1.84
C ILE A 92 -3.53 9.55 -1.67
N MET A 93 -3.81 8.40 -2.27
CA MET A 93 -2.94 7.22 -2.21
C MET A 93 -1.57 7.53 -2.83
N GLU A 94 -1.55 8.08 -4.05
CA GLU A 94 -0.32 8.42 -4.74
C GLU A 94 0.49 9.45 -3.95
N LYS A 95 -0.15 10.49 -3.40
CA LYS A 95 0.53 11.51 -2.60
C LYS A 95 1.21 10.92 -1.36
N ARG A 96 0.58 9.96 -0.68
CA ARG A 96 1.17 9.28 0.49
C ARG A 96 2.40 8.46 0.10
N CYS A 97 2.33 7.71 -1.00
CA CYS A 97 3.45 6.92 -1.51
C CYS A 97 4.59 7.75 -2.14
N ARG A 98 4.30 8.99 -2.55
CA ARG A 98 5.24 9.90 -3.22
C ARG A 98 5.88 10.93 -2.27
N ALA A 99 5.36 11.09 -1.05
CA ALA A 99 5.92 11.97 -0.04
C ALA A 99 7.24 11.41 0.52
N MET A 100 8.31 11.54 -0.26
CA MET A 100 9.71 11.38 0.15
C MET A 100 10.49 12.66 -0.18
#